data_AF-A0A183EU56-F1
#
_entry.id   AF-A0A183EU56-F1
#
_cell.length_a   1.000
_cell.length_b   1.000
_cell.length_c   1.000
_cell.angle_alpha   90.00
_cell.angle_beta   90.00
_cell.angle_gamma   90.00
#
_symmetry.space_group_name_H-M   'P 1'
#
loop_
_entity.id
_entity.type
_entity.pdbx_description
1 polymer ?
#
loop_
_entity_poly.entity_id
_entity_poly.type
_entity_poly.pdbx_seq_one_letter_code
_entity_poly.pdbx_strand_id
1 'polypeptide(L)'
;MKRFDLQNWPGIRDVLRDIRHHVDTYAKESPVAKDKQIVLYASRDNAQEDEKKALVASGLNSVINYELGNIGKDNKICHHAEGNVAGCVHEILSDVVLFHTTNDVPAMWEFGNPHLSRIASRVQSQQQAELLTMVQLLLPGTNSIYYGEEIGMLDLPPEQLTHNTVCYPFVSLPISYH
;
A
#
# COMPACT_ATOMS: atom_id res chain seq x y z
N MET A 1 -21.66 -1.10 -23.11
CA MET A 1 -21.64 0.33 -22.75
C MET A 1 -22.33 0.51 -21.40
N LYS A 2 -21.62 1.11 -20.44
CA LYS A 2 -21.97 1.45 -19.03
C LYS A 2 -22.22 0.29 -18.04
N ARG A 3 -21.17 -0.11 -17.33
CA ARG A 3 -21.24 -0.55 -15.94
C ARG A 3 -20.50 0.49 -15.10
N PHE A 4 -21.10 1.66 -14.93
CA PHE A 4 -20.72 2.60 -13.88
C PHE A 4 -21.38 2.07 -12.61
N ASP A 5 -20.63 1.28 -11.86
CA ASP A 5 -20.94 1.06 -10.46
C ASP A 5 -20.74 2.42 -9.76
N LEU A 6 -21.83 3.12 -9.48
CA LEU A 6 -21.79 4.38 -8.73
C LEU A 6 -21.43 4.02 -7.30
N GLN A 7 -20.13 4.02 -7.02
CA GLN A 7 -19.59 3.78 -5.70
C GLN A 7 -20.29 4.72 -4.70
N ASN A 8 -20.98 4.14 -3.72
CA ASN A 8 -21.75 4.87 -2.72
C ASN A 8 -20.82 5.50 -1.67
N TRP A 9 -20.07 6.52 -2.08
CA TRP A 9 -19.14 7.25 -1.22
C TRP A 9 -19.79 7.82 0.05
N PRO A 10 -21.02 8.37 0.03
CA PRO A 10 -21.71 8.74 1.25
C PRO A 10 -21.87 7.58 2.23
N GLY A 11 -22.40 6.44 1.77
CA GLY A 11 -22.60 5.26 2.62
C GLY A 11 -21.28 4.69 3.16
N ILE A 12 -20.22 4.67 2.34
CA ILE A 12 -18.88 4.24 2.79
C ILE A 12 -18.39 5.12 3.94
N ARG A 13 -18.56 6.44 3.83
CA ARG A 13 -18.13 7.39 4.86
C ARG A 13 -18.94 7.24 6.15
N ASP A 14 -20.24 6.99 6.05
CA ASP A 14 -21.08 6.77 7.23
C ASP A 14 -20.65 5.51 7.99
N VAL A 15 -20.43 4.41 7.28
CA VAL A 15 -19.91 3.16 7.87
C VAL A 15 -18.53 3.37 8.52
N LEU A 16 -17.64 4.15 7.88
CA LEU A 16 -16.33 4.45 8.47
C LEU A 16 -16.42 5.25 9.76
N ARG A 17 -17.35 6.21 9.85
CA ARG A 17 -17.59 6.97 11.09
C ARG A 17 -18.09 6.06 12.20
N ASP A 18 -18.98 5.13 11.88
CA ASP A 18 -19.50 4.16 12.84
C ASP A 18 -18.38 3.23 13.35
N ILE A 19 -17.53 2.71 12.44
CA ILE A 19 -16.36 1.91 12.81
C ILE A 19 -15.41 2.72 13.70
N ARG A 20 -15.09 3.96 13.34
CA ARG A 20 -14.22 4.83 14.14
C ARG A 20 -14.78 5.05 15.53
N HIS A 21 -16.08 5.36 15.64
CA HIS A 21 -16.76 5.54 16.92
C HIS A 21 -16.67 4.28 17.80
N HIS A 22 -16.89 3.10 17.20
CA HIS A 22 -16.77 1.83 17.92
C HIS A 22 -15.34 1.60 18.43
N VAL A 23 -14.33 1.82 17.57
CA VAL A 23 -12.91 1.67 17.91
C VAL A 23 -12.50 2.66 19.00
N ASP A 24 -12.94 3.92 18.94
CA ASP A 24 -12.68 4.93 19.97
C ASP A 24 -13.30 4.59 21.32
N THR A 25 -14.52 4.06 21.29
CA THR A 25 -15.22 3.63 22.51
C THR A 25 -14.47 2.48 23.17
N TYR A 26 -14.10 1.46 22.37
CA TYR A 26 -13.28 0.35 22.85
C TYR A 26 -11.93 0.83 23.39
N ALA A 27 -11.26 1.73 22.67
CA ALA A 27 -9.97 2.27 23.10
C ALA A 27 -10.08 2.91 24.49
N LYS A 28 -11.11 3.71 24.76
CA LYS A 28 -11.31 4.39 26.06
C LYS A 28 -11.68 3.46 27.21
N GLU A 29 -12.46 2.42 26.92
CA GLU A 29 -13.00 1.50 27.94
C GLU A 29 -12.06 0.33 28.25
N SER A 30 -11.24 -0.07 27.28
CA SER A 30 -10.37 -1.24 27.41
C SER A 30 -9.18 -0.97 28.34
N PRO A 31 -8.94 -1.82 29.35
CA PRO A 31 -7.77 -1.67 30.22
C PRO A 31 -6.44 -1.86 29.48
N VAL A 32 -6.45 -2.46 28.28
CA VAL A 32 -5.25 -2.72 27.46
C VAL A 32 -4.98 -1.59 26.45
N ALA A 33 -6.03 -0.85 26.05
CA ALA A 33 -5.98 0.16 24.99
C ALA A 33 -6.26 1.59 25.45
N LYS A 34 -6.60 1.80 26.74
CA LYS A 34 -7.02 3.09 27.33
C LYS A 34 -6.17 4.31 26.94
N ASP A 35 -4.87 4.11 26.82
CA ASP A 35 -3.89 5.16 26.52
C ASP A 35 -3.18 4.93 25.18
N LYS A 36 -3.73 4.08 24.31
CA LYS A 36 -3.18 3.73 23.00
C LYS A 36 -4.01 4.31 21.88
N GLN A 37 -3.35 4.85 20.87
CA GLN A 37 -3.99 5.25 19.63
C GLN A 37 -4.12 4.02 18.71
N ILE A 38 -5.36 3.66 18.38
CA ILE A 38 -5.64 2.64 17.36
C ILE A 38 -5.68 3.32 15.99
N VAL A 39 -4.73 2.92 15.13
CA VAL A 39 -4.58 3.41 13.76
C VAL A 39 -5.45 2.58 12.82
N LEU A 40 -6.30 3.25 12.05
CA LEU A 40 -7.11 2.64 10.99
C LEU A 40 -6.61 3.14 9.64
N TYR A 41 -6.35 2.22 8.72
CA TYR A 41 -5.97 2.55 7.35
C TYR A 41 -6.66 1.61 6.38
N ALA A 42 -6.73 2.00 5.12
CA ALA A 42 -7.30 1.17 4.06
C ALA A 42 -6.52 1.33 2.76
N SER A 43 -6.50 0.28 1.95
CA SER A 43 -6.13 0.36 0.53
C SER A 43 -7.39 0.55 -0.30
N ARG A 44 -7.37 1.54 -1.20
CA ARG A 44 -8.44 1.84 -2.15
C ARG A 44 -7.89 2.37 -3.46
N ASP A 45 -7.78 1.46 -4.40
CA ASP A 45 -7.11 1.58 -5.71
C ASP A 45 -7.85 2.53 -6.68
N ASN A 46 -9.05 2.98 -6.30
CA ASN A 46 -9.93 3.81 -7.12
C ASN A 46 -10.42 5.09 -6.41
N ALA A 47 -9.89 5.39 -5.22
CA ALA A 47 -10.14 6.65 -4.55
C ALA A 47 -9.28 7.75 -5.18
N GLN A 48 -9.89 8.80 -5.72
CA GLN A 48 -9.15 9.98 -6.14
C GLN A 48 -8.77 10.79 -4.91
N GLU A 49 -7.99 11.84 -5.10
CA GLU A 49 -7.47 12.69 -4.02
C GLU A 49 -8.56 13.24 -3.09
N ASP A 50 -9.70 13.69 -3.67
CA ASP A 50 -10.83 14.19 -2.89
C ASP A 50 -11.49 13.10 -2.05
N GLU A 51 -11.63 11.89 -2.58
CA GLU A 51 -12.13 10.76 -1.79
C GLU A 51 -11.13 10.31 -0.73
N LYS A 52 -9.82 10.29 -1.01
CA LYS A 52 -8.79 9.99 -0.01
C LYS A 52 -8.90 10.93 1.19
N LYS A 53 -9.03 12.24 0.94
CA LYS A 53 -9.26 13.25 1.99
C LYS A 53 -10.55 12.98 2.75
N ALA A 54 -11.64 12.70 2.04
CA ALA A 54 -12.94 12.45 2.66
C ALA A 54 -12.94 11.18 3.52
N LEU A 55 -12.20 10.13 3.13
CA LEU A 55 -12.06 8.89 3.89
C LEU A 55 -11.29 9.12 5.20
N VAL A 56 -10.20 9.90 5.15
CA VAL A 56 -9.44 10.29 6.34
C VAL A 56 -10.30 11.14 7.28
N ALA A 57 -10.99 12.15 6.75
CA ALA A 57 -11.94 12.96 7.52
C ALA A 57 -13.12 12.17 8.10
N SER A 58 -13.41 10.97 7.57
CA SER A 58 -14.50 10.10 8.04
C SER A 58 -14.05 9.05 9.06
N GLY A 59 -12.77 9.00 9.43
CA GLY A 59 -12.29 8.18 10.56
C GLY A 59 -11.06 7.32 10.27
N LEU A 60 -10.56 7.27 9.03
CA LEU A 60 -9.26 6.66 8.75
C LEU A 60 -8.12 7.60 9.18
N ASN A 61 -7.01 7.03 9.65
CA ASN A 61 -5.78 7.76 9.90
C ASN A 61 -4.94 7.95 8.64
N SER A 62 -5.02 7.03 7.69
CA SER A 62 -4.32 7.10 6.41
C SER A 62 -5.01 6.25 5.35
N VAL A 63 -4.73 6.54 4.08
CA VAL A 63 -5.07 5.68 2.94
C VAL A 63 -3.77 5.27 2.25
N ILE A 64 -3.65 4.01 1.84
CA ILE A 64 -2.47 3.51 1.14
C ILE A 64 -2.43 4.11 -0.28
N ASN A 65 -1.25 4.56 -0.70
CA ASN A 65 -1.01 5.04 -2.06
C ASN A 65 -0.76 3.86 -3.00
N TYR A 66 -1.74 3.55 -3.84
CA TYR A 66 -1.67 2.47 -4.81
C TYR A 66 -0.82 2.84 -6.04
N GLU A 67 -0.53 4.13 -6.23
CA GLU A 67 0.22 4.67 -7.37
C GLU A 67 1.62 4.05 -7.46
N LEU A 68 2.24 3.78 -6.31
CA LEU A 68 3.55 3.14 -6.23
C LEU A 68 3.53 1.66 -6.63
N GLY A 69 2.39 0.99 -6.50
CA GLY A 69 2.17 -0.37 -7.00
C GLY A 69 2.29 -0.47 -8.53
N ASN A 70 2.15 0.65 -9.24
CA ASN A 70 2.28 0.72 -10.69
C ASN A 70 3.73 0.93 -11.16
N ILE A 71 4.71 1.06 -10.27
CA ILE A 71 6.11 1.18 -10.67
C ILE A 71 6.57 -0.13 -11.30
N GLY A 72 7.07 -0.05 -12.53
CA GLY A 72 7.60 -1.18 -13.27
C GLY A 72 8.34 -0.72 -14.52
N LYS A 73 9.36 -1.48 -14.91
CA LYS A 73 10.11 -1.23 -16.13
C LYS A 73 9.26 -1.62 -17.33
N ASP A 74 9.29 -0.82 -18.38
CA ASP A 74 8.60 -1.08 -19.63
C ASP A 74 7.09 -1.34 -19.47
N ASN A 75 6.43 -0.58 -18.58
CA ASN A 75 4.98 -0.63 -18.42
C ASN A 75 4.31 0.66 -18.92
N LYS A 76 3.00 0.63 -19.15
CA LYS A 76 2.26 1.77 -19.74
C LYS A 76 2.42 3.09 -18.98
N ILE A 77 2.75 3.04 -17.69
CA ILE A 77 2.86 4.21 -16.82
C ILE A 77 4.28 4.77 -16.91
N CYS A 78 5.30 3.93 -16.70
CA CYS A 78 6.70 4.30 -16.73
C CYS A 78 7.31 4.41 -18.15
N HIS A 79 6.64 3.91 -19.19
CA HIS A 79 7.09 4.05 -20.58
C HIS A 79 7.16 5.51 -21.04
N HIS A 80 6.39 6.41 -20.43
CA HIS A 80 6.41 7.84 -20.76
C HIS A 80 7.65 8.57 -20.21
N ALA A 81 8.30 8.03 -19.17
CA ALA A 81 9.44 8.64 -18.48
C ALA A 81 10.80 8.17 -19.03
N GLU A 82 10.99 8.27 -20.36
CA GLU A 82 12.24 7.91 -21.07
C GLU A 82 12.76 6.47 -20.80
N GLY A 83 11.89 5.56 -20.33
CA GLY A 83 12.24 4.16 -20.05
C GLY A 83 13.08 3.94 -18.79
N ASN A 84 13.30 4.97 -17.96
CA ASN A 84 14.04 4.82 -16.71
C ASN A 84 13.10 4.69 -15.51
N VAL A 85 13.21 3.58 -14.78
CA VAL A 85 12.49 3.33 -13.51
C VAL A 85 12.68 4.50 -12.54
N ALA A 86 13.87 5.10 -12.48
CA ALA A 86 14.13 6.23 -11.59
C ALA A 86 13.29 7.48 -11.95
N GLY A 87 13.10 7.75 -13.24
CA GLY A 87 12.29 8.88 -13.69
C GLY A 87 10.81 8.68 -13.33
N CYS A 88 10.29 7.48 -13.60
CA CYS A 88 8.91 7.12 -13.25
C CYS A 88 8.64 7.19 -11.74
N VAL A 89 9.57 6.65 -10.93
CA VAL A 89 9.48 6.70 -9.46
C VAL A 89 9.50 8.15 -8.98
N HIS A 90 10.37 8.98 -9.54
CA HIS A 90 10.47 10.39 -9.14
C HIS A 90 9.18 11.18 -9.47
N GLU A 91 8.60 10.97 -10.64
CA GLU A 91 7.34 11.60 -11.06
C GLU A 91 6.21 11.23 -10.09
N ILE A 92 5.96 9.92 -9.89
CA ILE A 92 4.89 9.44 -9.00
C ILE A 92 5.11 9.91 -7.56
N LEU A 93 6.33 9.80 -7.04
CA LEU A 93 6.61 10.23 -5.66
C LEU A 93 6.45 11.74 -5.49
N SER A 94 6.85 12.54 -6.48
CA SER A 94 6.71 14.00 -6.39
C SER A 94 5.24 14.40 -6.28
N ASP A 95 4.37 13.80 -7.07
CA ASP A 95 2.93 14.07 -7.05
C ASP A 95 2.29 13.61 -5.73
N VAL A 96 2.59 12.38 -5.29
CA VAL A 96 1.98 11.82 -4.08
C VAL A 96 2.50 12.54 -2.82
N VAL A 97 3.79 12.88 -2.74
CA VAL A 97 4.34 13.68 -1.64
C VAL A 97 3.72 15.08 -1.63
N LEU A 98 3.53 15.72 -2.78
CA LEU A 98 2.88 17.03 -2.87
C LEU A 98 1.43 16.96 -2.36
N PHE A 99 0.68 15.93 -2.72
CA PHE A 99 -0.68 15.70 -2.21
C PHE A 99 -0.69 15.62 -0.68
N HIS A 100 0.16 14.79 -0.08
CA HIS A 100 0.18 14.60 1.37
C HIS A 100 0.64 15.83 2.14
N THR A 101 1.66 16.54 1.64
CA THR A 101 2.17 17.76 2.26
C THR A 101 1.20 18.93 2.16
N THR A 102 0.45 19.04 1.06
CA THR A 102 -0.51 20.14 0.84
C THR A 102 -1.81 19.95 1.62
N ASN A 103 -2.25 18.71 1.81
CA ASN A 103 -3.56 18.41 2.38
C ASN A 103 -3.51 17.92 3.84
N ASP A 104 -2.33 17.90 4.47
CA ASP A 104 -2.12 17.40 5.84
C ASP A 104 -2.71 15.99 6.07
N VAL A 105 -2.65 15.15 5.03
CA VAL A 105 -3.09 13.76 5.08
C VAL A 105 -1.86 12.91 5.39
N PRO A 106 -1.83 12.11 6.47
CA PRO A 106 -0.72 11.19 6.72
C PRO A 106 -0.51 10.23 5.54
N ALA A 107 0.74 10.03 5.15
CA ALA A 107 1.09 9.16 4.04
C ALA A 107 1.34 7.73 4.51
N MET A 108 0.87 6.77 3.71
CA MET A 108 1.25 5.36 3.85
C MET A 108 1.78 4.84 2.51
N TRP A 109 3.03 4.40 2.54
CA TRP A 109 3.80 4.01 1.37
C TRP A 109 3.80 2.49 1.23
N GLU A 110 3.44 1.99 0.04
CA GLU A 110 3.41 0.58 -0.28
C GLU A 110 3.90 0.37 -1.72
N PHE A 111 5.07 -0.26 -1.89
CA PHE A 111 5.57 -0.61 -3.22
C PHE A 111 5.03 -1.96 -3.69
N GLY A 112 4.68 -2.87 -2.78
CA GLY A 112 4.14 -4.17 -3.10
C GLY A 112 3.17 -4.69 -2.06
N ASN A 113 2.33 -5.63 -2.49
CA ASN A 113 1.34 -6.30 -1.66
C ASN A 113 1.00 -7.67 -2.27
N PRO A 114 0.16 -8.50 -1.62
CA PRO A 114 -0.18 -9.83 -2.13
C PRO A 114 -0.83 -9.90 -3.51
N HIS A 115 -1.40 -8.79 -4.01
CA HIS A 115 -2.10 -8.71 -5.29
C HIS A 115 -1.22 -8.20 -6.44
N LEU A 116 -0.01 -7.70 -6.12
CA LEU A 116 0.91 -7.16 -7.10
C LEU A 116 2.05 -8.15 -7.39
N SER A 117 2.53 -8.17 -8.63
CA SER A 117 3.81 -8.78 -8.97
C SER A 117 4.91 -8.12 -8.12
N ARG A 118 5.90 -8.90 -7.67
CA ARG A 118 6.97 -8.39 -6.81
C ARG A 118 7.73 -7.27 -7.49
N ILE A 119 8.10 -6.24 -6.73
CA ILE A 119 8.76 -5.05 -7.26
C ILE A 119 10.02 -5.41 -8.07
N ALA A 120 10.84 -6.36 -7.61
CA ALA A 120 12.04 -6.84 -8.31
C ALA A 120 11.73 -7.43 -9.69
N SER A 121 10.60 -8.14 -9.83
CA SER A 121 10.11 -8.65 -11.11
C SER A 121 9.60 -7.52 -12.01
N ARG A 122 8.85 -6.56 -11.43
CA ARG A 122 8.30 -5.42 -12.18
C ARG A 122 9.40 -4.50 -12.72
N VAL A 123 10.43 -4.23 -11.94
CA VAL A 123 11.58 -3.40 -12.36
C VAL A 123 12.65 -4.20 -13.11
N GLN A 124 12.53 -5.53 -13.15
CA GLN A 124 13.47 -6.46 -13.79
C GLN A 124 14.91 -6.36 -13.24
N SER A 125 15.06 -5.97 -11.96
CA SER A 125 16.35 -5.86 -11.30
C SER A 125 16.19 -5.94 -9.78
N GLN A 126 16.91 -6.87 -9.16
CA GLN A 126 16.94 -7.02 -7.70
C GLN A 126 17.57 -5.80 -7.02
N GLN A 127 18.68 -5.29 -7.56
CA GLN A 127 19.41 -4.15 -7.00
C GLN A 127 18.58 -2.87 -7.04
N GLN A 128 17.80 -2.68 -8.12
CA GLN A 128 16.88 -1.55 -8.21
C GLN A 128 15.73 -1.70 -7.20
N ALA A 129 15.19 -2.90 -7.01
CA ALA A 129 14.17 -3.13 -5.99
C ALA A 129 14.67 -2.86 -4.57
N GLU A 130 15.87 -3.33 -4.22
CA GLU A 130 16.50 -3.05 -2.91
C GLU A 130 16.67 -1.53 -2.70
N LEU A 131 17.09 -0.79 -3.74
CA LEU A 131 17.18 0.66 -3.70
C LEU A 131 15.81 1.33 -3.50
N LEU A 132 14.75 0.83 -4.15
CA LEU A 132 13.40 1.35 -3.96
C LEU A 132 12.90 1.10 -2.53
N THR A 133 13.21 -0.05 -1.93
CA THR A 133 12.93 -0.33 -0.52
C THR A 133 13.69 0.66 0.38
N MET A 134 14.94 0.99 0.08
CA MET A 134 15.67 2.04 0.80
C MET A 134 15.00 3.41 0.66
N VAL A 135 14.55 3.78 -0.54
CA VAL A 135 13.82 5.04 -0.77
C VAL A 135 12.54 5.06 0.08
N GLN A 136 11.76 3.98 0.08
CA GLN A 136 10.55 3.87 0.89
C GLN A 136 10.84 4.12 2.38
N LEU A 137 11.91 3.53 2.92
CA LEU A 137 12.32 3.75 4.32
C LEU A 137 12.70 5.20 4.65
N LEU A 138 13.07 6.00 3.65
CA LEU A 138 13.43 7.42 3.81
C LEU A 138 12.23 8.36 3.63
N LEU A 139 11.09 7.87 3.14
CA LEU A 139 9.91 8.70 2.94
C LEU A 139 9.25 9.04 4.29
N PRO A 140 8.78 10.30 4.47
CA PRO A 140 8.06 10.68 5.68
C PRO A 140 6.66 10.05 5.69
N GLY A 141 6.29 9.41 6.80
CA GLY A 141 4.99 8.76 6.97
C GLY A 141 5.13 7.34 7.48
N THR A 142 4.16 6.49 7.11
CA THR A 142 4.14 5.07 7.50
C THR A 142 4.57 4.20 6.32
N ASN A 143 5.48 3.25 6.57
CA ASN A 143 5.93 2.31 5.55
C ASN A 143 5.24 0.95 5.71
N SER A 144 4.72 0.41 4.60
CA SER A 144 4.26 -0.97 4.49
C SER A 144 5.19 -1.72 3.55
N ILE A 145 5.99 -2.63 4.09
CA ILE A 145 6.94 -3.46 3.34
C ILE A 145 6.36 -4.86 3.27
N TYR A 146 6.14 -5.35 2.05
CA TYR A 146 5.66 -6.70 1.85
C TYR A 146 6.81 -7.70 1.96
N TYR A 147 6.55 -8.85 2.57
CA TYR A 147 7.61 -9.83 2.84
C TYR A 147 8.32 -10.24 1.54
N GLY A 148 9.65 -10.32 1.61
CA GLY A 148 10.52 -10.59 0.50
C GLY A 148 10.97 -9.34 -0.27
N GLU A 149 10.37 -8.17 -0.07
CA GLU A 149 10.87 -6.92 -0.68
C GLU A 149 12.21 -6.49 -0.09
N GLU A 150 12.44 -6.82 1.19
CA GLU A 150 13.68 -6.55 1.91
C GLU A 150 14.89 -7.34 1.38
N ILE A 151 14.64 -8.44 0.65
CA ILE A 151 15.66 -9.27 -0.01
C ILE A 151 15.55 -9.23 -1.53
N GLY A 152 14.71 -8.35 -2.09
CA GLY A 152 14.48 -8.23 -3.52
C GLY A 152 13.95 -9.52 -4.18
N MET A 153 13.08 -10.25 -3.49
CA MET A 153 12.52 -11.51 -3.97
C MET A 153 11.79 -11.33 -5.31
N LEU A 154 12.00 -12.28 -6.23
CA LEU A 154 11.36 -12.34 -7.54
C LEU A 154 10.07 -13.17 -7.49
N ASP A 155 9.22 -12.98 -8.49
CA ASP A 155 8.04 -13.81 -8.69
C ASP A 155 8.46 -15.26 -8.92
N LEU A 156 7.57 -16.18 -8.54
CA LEU A 156 7.80 -17.58 -8.83
C LEU A 156 7.81 -17.79 -10.36
N PRO A 157 8.75 -18.59 -10.87
CA PRO A 157 8.76 -18.93 -12.29
C PRO A 157 7.45 -19.65 -12.67
N PRO A 158 6.93 -19.44 -13.89
CA PRO A 158 5.64 -19.97 -14.32
C PRO A 158 5.48 -21.48 -14.11
N GLU A 159 6.57 -22.24 -14.25
CA GLU A 159 6.58 -23.70 -14.07
C GLU A 159 6.27 -24.10 -12.62
N GLN A 160 6.66 -23.29 -11.64
CA GLN A 160 6.37 -23.52 -10.22
C GLN A 160 4.94 -23.14 -9.83
N LEU A 161 4.27 -22.28 -10.61
CA LEU A 161 2.86 -21.96 -10.42
C LEU A 161 1.93 -23.11 -10.87
N THR A 162 2.38 -23.94 -11.82
CA THR A 162 1.57 -25.05 -12.35
C THR A 162 1.54 -26.30 -11.47
N HIS A 163 2.41 -26.40 -10.46
CA HIS A 163 2.60 -27.65 -9.73
C HIS A 163 1.95 -27.74 -8.35
N ASN A 164 1.24 -26.71 -7.88
CA ASN A 164 0.41 -26.78 -6.68
C ASN A 164 -0.58 -25.60 -6.61
N THR A 165 -1.84 -25.87 -6.97
CA THR A 165 -3.01 -25.07 -6.54
C THR A 165 -3.27 -25.28 -5.04
N VAL A 166 -2.23 -25.15 -4.22
CA VAL A 166 -2.32 -25.15 -2.77
C VAL A 166 -1.76 -23.80 -2.34
N CYS A 167 -2.66 -22.87 -2.03
CA CYS A 167 -2.32 -21.74 -1.17
C CYS A 167 -1.70 -22.34 0.09
N TYR A 168 -0.38 -22.24 0.25
CA TYR A 168 0.22 -22.53 1.54
C TYR A 168 -0.30 -21.47 2.51
N PRO A 169 -1.01 -21.84 3.59
CA PRO A 169 -1.20 -20.89 4.68
C PRO A 169 0.20 -20.53 5.20
N PHE A 170 0.37 -19.25 5.56
CA PHE A 170 1.51 -18.74 6.31
C PHE A 170 2.15 -19.82 7.18
N VAL A 171 3.31 -20.34 6.76
CA VAL A 171 4.12 -21.20 7.64
C VAL A 171 4.84 -20.24 8.58
N SER A 172 4.24 -20.00 9.74
CA SER A 172 4.97 -19.52 10.90
C SER A 172 6.04 -20.56 11.22
N LEU A 173 7.28 -20.30 10.82
CA LEU A 173 8.43 -21.08 11.27
C LEU A 173 8.51 -20.95 12.80
N PRO A 174 8.51 -22.06 13.57
CA PRO A 174 8.82 -21.99 14.98
C PRO A 174 10.30 -21.64 15.12
N ILE A 175 10.59 -20.46 15.64
CA ILE A 175 11.95 -20.10 16.07
C ILE A 175 12.28 -21.03 17.25
N SER A 176 13.11 -22.04 17.00
CA SER A 176 13.73 -22.83 18.05
C SER A 176 14.91 -22.02 18.58
N TYR A 177 14.80 -21.57 19.83
CA TYR A 177 15.92 -20.99 20.56
C TYR A 177 16.88 -22.12 20.95
N HIS A 178 18.11 -22.05 20.44
CA HIS A 178 19.27 -22.72 21.02
C HIS A 178 20.03 -21.72 21.90
#